data_AF-T0FSN4-F1
#
_entry.id   AF-T0FSN4-F1
#
_cell.length_a   1.000
_cell.length_b   1.000
_cell.length_c   1.000
_cell.angle_alpha   90.00
_cell.angle_beta   90.00
_cell.angle_gamma   90.00
#
_symmetry.space_group_name_H-M   'P 1'
#
loop_
_entity.id
_entity.type
_entity.pdbx_description
1 polymer ?
#
loop_
_entity_poly.entity_id
_entity_poly.type
_entity_poly.pdbx_seq_one_letter_code
_entity_poly.pdbx_strand_id
1 'polypeptide(L)'
;MNTPEPQISPVSIDSAITIVVSQDQLSATITVRPYNLKGETLSKDKLWSVIQNWGIHSDRVLTDEVRKILNLLERAAQKGDFTPIKMEIAKGVAPVPGENGWVRFYHPMSKRVKLLEDGRADFRNIDRYINVKVGEKLATKFEGIPGVPGFDVFGNIIPAPPIKKPKLVIGNHIEEKNVLEEGKNLQEYFATSNGVLFATEVSITVSPELQIAGNVGLSTGNIQFDGNVIVRGDVEPGSVVECTGFACSLWKFRK
;
A
#
# COMPACT_ATOMS: atom_id res chain seq x y z
N MET A 1 26.36 12.40 -19.45
CA MET A 1 25.23 13.32 -19.69
C MET A 1 25.57 14.62 -19.01
N ASN A 2 25.88 15.65 -19.80
CA ASN A 2 26.34 16.96 -19.33
C ASN A 2 25.23 17.67 -18.57
N THR A 3 25.43 17.94 -17.28
CA THR A 3 24.80 19.07 -16.62
C THR A 3 25.33 20.35 -17.27
N PRO A 4 24.48 21.22 -17.87
CA PRO A 4 24.99 22.47 -18.41
C PRO A 4 25.53 23.32 -17.26
N GLU A 5 26.81 23.72 -17.38
CA GLU A 5 27.41 24.73 -16.51
C GLU A 5 26.57 26.01 -16.55
N PRO A 6 26.33 26.67 -15.40
CA PRO A 6 25.63 27.94 -15.41
C PRO A 6 26.53 28.99 -16.07
N GLN A 7 26.22 29.32 -17.33
CA GLN A 7 26.87 30.41 -18.04
C GLN A 7 26.59 31.73 -17.33
N ILE A 8 27.64 32.30 -16.72
CA ILE A 8 27.61 33.61 -16.08
C ILE A 8 27.47 34.67 -17.19
N SER A 9 26.25 35.17 -17.35
CA SER A 9 25.89 36.31 -18.20
C SER A 9 25.74 37.58 -17.32
N PRO A 10 25.81 38.80 -17.89
CA PRO A 10 26.35 39.99 -17.23
C PRO A 10 25.45 40.55 -16.11
N VAL A 11 26.10 41.22 -15.14
CA VAL A 11 25.52 41.74 -13.89
C VAL A 11 24.29 42.61 -14.15
N SER A 12 23.10 42.03 -13.97
CA SER A 12 21.76 42.65 -14.02
C SER A 12 21.14 42.61 -12.62
N ILE A 13 19.95 43.20 -12.38
CA ILE A 13 19.19 43.00 -11.11
C ILE A 13 19.03 41.50 -10.81
N ASP A 14 18.97 40.68 -11.87
CA ASP A 14 18.99 39.21 -11.84
C ASP A 14 20.24 38.61 -11.17
N SER A 15 21.34 39.35 -11.06
CA SER A 15 22.56 38.94 -10.35
C SER A 15 22.53 39.27 -8.86
N ALA A 16 21.60 40.13 -8.43
CA ALA A 16 21.34 40.40 -7.02
C ALA A 16 20.41 39.37 -6.40
N ILE A 17 19.57 38.72 -7.21
CA ILE A 17 18.54 37.79 -6.74
C ILE A 17 18.86 36.37 -7.23
N THR A 18 18.94 35.42 -6.31
CA THR A 18 19.07 34.00 -6.65
C THR A 18 17.91 33.25 -6.02
N ILE A 19 17.14 32.52 -6.83
CA ILE A 19 16.11 31.59 -6.34
C ILE A 19 16.68 30.18 -6.46
N VAL A 20 16.59 29.42 -5.38
CA VAL A 20 16.96 28.01 -5.32
C VAL A 20 15.75 27.23 -4.85
N VAL A 21 15.32 26.25 -5.64
CA VAL A 21 14.30 25.28 -5.23
C VAL A 21 14.96 24.02 -4.71
N SER A 22 14.36 23.47 -3.66
CA SER A 22 14.80 22.21 -3.06
C SER A 22 14.67 21.05 -4.05
N GLN A 23 15.47 19.99 -3.87
CA GLN A 23 15.45 18.82 -4.77
C GLN A 23 14.09 18.13 -4.82
N ASP A 24 13.33 18.18 -3.73
CA ASP A 24 11.96 17.67 -3.63
C ASP A 24 10.91 18.61 -4.23
N GLN A 25 11.31 19.79 -4.73
CA GLN A 25 10.46 20.84 -5.29
C GLN A 25 9.37 21.36 -4.34
N LEU A 26 9.50 21.09 -3.03
CA LEU A 26 8.52 21.50 -2.01
C LEU A 26 8.80 22.90 -1.43
N SER A 27 9.97 23.48 -1.65
CA SER A 27 10.31 24.79 -1.12
C SER A 27 11.14 25.60 -2.12
N ALA A 28 10.88 26.90 -2.18
CA ALA A 28 11.67 27.86 -2.93
C ALA A 28 12.27 28.88 -1.99
N THR A 29 13.60 29.01 -2.01
CA THR A 29 14.34 29.97 -1.20
C THR A 29 14.92 31.05 -2.08
N ILE A 30 14.65 32.32 -1.75
CA ILE A 30 15.30 33.45 -2.37
C ILE A 30 16.52 33.87 -1.56
N THR A 31 17.55 34.31 -2.26
CA THR A 31 18.71 35.01 -1.71
C THR A 31 18.84 36.34 -2.42
N VAL A 32 18.66 37.43 -1.70
CA VAL A 32 18.87 38.79 -2.20
C VAL A 32 20.20 39.29 -1.67
N ARG A 33 21.08 39.76 -2.55
CA ARG A 33 22.40 40.33 -2.24
C ARG A 33 22.36 41.84 -2.47
N PRO A 34 22.18 42.65 -1.42
CA PRO A 34 22.01 44.10 -1.55
C PRO A 34 23.19 44.80 -2.23
N TYR A 35 24.41 44.31 -2.04
CA TYR A 35 25.63 44.86 -2.68
C TYR A 35 25.55 44.87 -4.22
N ASN A 36 24.83 43.91 -4.82
CA ASN A 36 24.70 43.80 -6.28
C ASN A 36 23.61 44.73 -6.85
N LEU A 37 22.82 45.40 -6.02
CA LEU A 37 21.74 46.29 -6.45
C LEU A 37 22.22 47.66 -6.94
N LYS A 38 23.52 48.01 -6.79
CA LYS A 38 24.14 49.27 -7.28
C LYS A 38 23.35 50.56 -6.97
N GLY A 39 22.59 50.60 -5.87
CA GLY A 39 21.78 51.76 -5.48
C GLY A 39 20.35 51.79 -6.05
N GLU A 40 19.93 50.77 -6.80
CA GLU A 40 18.53 50.59 -7.20
C GLU A 40 17.70 49.97 -6.06
N THR A 41 16.50 50.50 -5.86
CA THR A 41 15.53 49.96 -4.91
C THR A 41 14.76 48.79 -5.54
N LEU A 42 14.73 47.65 -4.87
CA LEU A 42 13.94 46.51 -5.33
C LEU A 42 12.46 46.74 -5.02
N SER A 43 11.64 46.96 -6.07
CA SER A 43 10.18 47.10 -5.90
C SER A 43 9.48 45.74 -5.75
N LYS A 44 8.31 45.76 -5.11
CA LYS A 44 7.44 44.58 -5.00
C LYS A 44 7.12 43.98 -6.37
N ASP A 45 6.79 44.81 -7.35
CA ASP A 45 6.41 44.38 -8.70
C ASP A 45 7.58 43.72 -9.44
N LYS A 46 8.80 44.21 -9.22
CA LYS A 46 10.02 43.62 -9.79
C LYS A 46 10.27 42.23 -9.19
N LEU A 47 10.16 42.13 -7.86
CA LEU A 47 10.34 40.86 -7.15
C LEU A 47 9.28 39.83 -7.56
N TRP A 48 8.02 40.26 -7.71
CA TRP A 48 6.95 39.39 -8.18
C TRP A 48 7.17 38.92 -9.62
N SER A 49 7.59 39.81 -10.52
CA SER A 49 7.95 39.47 -11.90
C SER A 49 9.07 38.43 -11.95
N VAL A 50 10.09 38.54 -11.10
CA VAL A 50 11.18 37.54 -11.02
C VAL A 50 10.65 36.18 -10.56
N ILE A 51 9.81 36.15 -9.52
CA ILE A 51 9.20 34.91 -8.99
C ILE A 51 8.32 34.22 -10.06
N GLN A 52 7.50 35.00 -10.78
CA GLN A 52 6.63 34.51 -11.84
C GLN A 52 7.43 34.03 -13.07
N ASN A 53 8.46 34.76 -13.48
CA ASN A 53 9.36 34.33 -14.57
C ASN A 53 10.09 33.03 -14.24
N TRP A 54 10.33 32.76 -12.95
CA TRP A 54 10.90 31.50 -12.48
C TRP A 54 9.89 30.34 -12.52
N GLY A 55 8.61 30.62 -12.75
CA GLY A 55 7.53 29.62 -12.86
C GLY A 55 6.85 29.26 -11.55
N ILE A 56 7.14 29.95 -10.45
CA ILE A 56 6.52 29.67 -9.14
C ILE A 56 5.05 30.07 -9.17
N HIS A 57 4.18 29.14 -8.78
CA HIS A 57 2.73 29.36 -8.79
C HIS A 57 2.32 30.38 -7.73
N SER A 58 1.43 31.31 -8.07
CA SER A 58 0.97 32.40 -7.18
C SER A 58 0.49 31.89 -5.82
N ASP A 59 -0.28 30.80 -5.81
CA ASP A 59 -0.89 30.23 -4.61
C ASP A 59 0.12 29.57 -3.67
N ARG A 60 1.36 29.36 -4.13
CA ARG A 60 2.44 28.77 -3.33
C ARG A 60 3.35 29.84 -2.74
N VAL A 61 3.23 31.09 -3.18
CA VAL A 61 4.07 32.19 -2.70
C VAL A 61 3.65 32.64 -1.30
N LEU A 62 4.61 32.65 -0.39
CA LEU A 62 4.47 33.16 0.97
C LEU A 62 4.51 34.69 0.96
N THR A 63 3.36 35.32 0.71
CA THR A 63 3.25 36.77 0.55
C THR A 63 3.80 37.56 1.76
N ASP A 64 3.63 37.04 2.98
CA ASP A 64 4.15 37.69 4.19
C ASP A 64 5.68 37.63 4.27
N GLU A 65 6.31 36.53 3.85
CA GLU A 65 7.77 36.43 3.77
C GLU A 65 8.35 37.36 2.70
N VAL A 66 7.68 37.45 1.54
CA VAL A 66 8.02 38.41 0.48
C VAL A 66 7.99 39.85 1.00
N ARG A 67 6.98 40.23 1.79
CA ARG A 67 6.90 41.55 2.43
C ARG A 67 8.01 41.77 3.46
N LYS A 68 8.34 40.75 4.26
CA LYS A 68 9.44 40.83 5.23
C LYS A 68 10.77 41.09 4.55
N ILE A 69 11.04 40.46 3.41
CA ILE A 69 12.26 40.70 2.63
C ILE A 69 12.37 42.17 2.23
N LEU A 70 11.30 42.77 1.69
CA LEU A 70 11.31 44.18 1.29
C LEU A 70 11.59 45.11 2.48
N ASN A 71 10.94 44.87 3.63
CA ASN A 71 11.17 45.64 4.86
C ASN A 71 12.61 45.49 5.38
N LEU A 72 13.19 44.30 5.29
CA LEU A 72 14.58 44.06 5.71
C LEU A 72 15.56 44.75 4.76
N LEU A 73 15.29 44.74 3.45
CA LEU A 73 16.10 45.44 2.45
C LEU A 73 16.11 46.96 2.67
N GLU A 74 14.95 47.57 2.93
CA GLU A 74 14.86 49.00 3.24
C GLU A 74 15.65 49.37 4.50
N ARG A 75 15.51 48.58 5.58
CA ARG A 75 16.22 48.81 6.84
C ARG A 75 17.72 48.61 6.69
N ALA A 76 18.14 47.61 5.92
CA ALA A 76 19.55 47.34 5.64
C ALA A 76 20.19 48.48 4.84
N ALA A 77 19.48 48.99 3.84
CA ALA A 77 19.91 50.16 3.06
C ALA A 77 20.10 51.42 3.93
N GLN A 78 19.20 51.68 4.89
CA GLN A 78 19.33 52.81 5.82
C GLN A 78 20.54 52.70 6.76
N LYS A 79 20.92 51.47 7.13
CA LYS A 79 22.04 51.20 8.05
C LYS A 79 23.38 50.99 7.34
N GLY A 80 23.41 50.96 6.01
CA GLY A 80 24.60 50.59 5.24
C GLY A 80 25.00 49.13 5.42
N ASP A 81 24.06 48.26 5.79
CA ASP A 81 24.27 46.82 5.93
C ASP A 81 23.94 46.14 4.59
N PHE A 82 24.91 45.41 4.03
CA PHE A 82 24.76 44.71 2.75
C PHE A 82 24.79 43.19 2.90
N THR A 83 24.48 42.68 4.10
CA THR A 83 24.38 41.25 4.34
C THR A 83 23.34 40.58 3.42
N PRO A 84 23.65 39.41 2.83
CA PRO A 84 22.70 38.66 2.02
C PRO A 84 21.48 38.22 2.85
N ILE A 85 20.28 38.49 2.34
CA ILE A 85 19.03 38.08 2.96
C ILE A 85 18.57 36.79 2.28
N LYS A 86 18.43 35.73 3.06
CA LYS A 86 17.95 34.42 2.61
C LYS A 86 16.63 34.09 3.29
N MET A 87 15.61 33.75 2.51
CA MET A 87 14.28 33.44 3.06
C MET A 87 13.48 32.53 2.13
N GLU A 88 12.63 31.68 2.71
CA GLU A 88 11.68 30.86 1.95
C GLU A 88 10.56 31.74 1.41
N ILE A 89 10.34 31.71 0.10
CA ILE A 89 9.35 32.53 -0.60
C ILE A 89 8.19 31.73 -1.15
N ALA A 90 8.32 30.41 -1.28
CA ALA A 90 7.21 29.57 -1.70
C ALA A 90 7.28 28.19 -1.06
N LYS A 91 6.10 27.63 -0.79
CA LYS A 91 5.94 26.33 -0.15
C LYS A 91 4.91 25.49 -0.89
N GLY A 92 5.35 24.30 -1.29
CA GLY A 92 4.51 23.22 -1.80
C GLY A 92 3.72 22.54 -0.68
N VAL A 93 2.82 21.67 -1.09
CA VAL A 93 2.07 20.78 -0.20
C VAL A 93 2.62 19.37 -0.43
N ALA A 94 3.26 18.79 0.58
CA ALA A 94 3.75 17.42 0.47
C ALA A 94 2.59 16.44 0.28
N PRO A 95 2.74 15.39 -0.54
CA PRO A 95 1.74 14.34 -0.64
C PRO A 95 1.62 13.60 0.69
N VAL A 96 0.40 13.16 1.01
CA VAL A 96 0.13 12.36 2.21
C VAL A 96 0.09 10.88 1.80
N PRO A 97 0.93 10.01 2.39
CA PRO A 97 0.90 8.59 2.08
C PRO A 97 -0.42 7.94 2.49
N GLY A 98 -0.86 6.98 1.69
CA GLY A 98 -2.03 6.16 1.99
C GLY A 98 -1.73 5.00 2.95
N GLU A 99 -2.75 4.20 3.25
CA GLU A 99 -2.63 2.96 4.02
C GLU A 99 -2.66 1.75 3.08
N ASN A 100 -1.71 0.83 3.25
CA ASN A 100 -1.68 -0.41 2.48
C ASN A 100 -2.83 -1.34 2.88
N GLY A 101 -3.39 -2.02 1.89
CA GLY A 101 -4.38 -3.06 2.13
C GLY A 101 -3.74 -4.39 2.54
N TRP A 102 -4.53 -5.27 3.14
CA TRP A 102 -4.12 -6.56 3.64
C TRP A 102 -5.26 -7.58 3.59
N VAL A 103 -4.92 -8.87 3.69
CA VAL A 103 -5.87 -9.96 3.89
C VAL A 103 -5.44 -10.73 5.13
N ARG A 104 -6.38 -10.96 6.04
CA ARG A 104 -6.22 -11.81 7.22
C ARG A 104 -7.09 -13.04 7.03
N PHE A 105 -6.45 -14.20 7.05
CA PHE A 105 -7.15 -15.48 7.06
C PHE A 105 -7.35 -15.95 8.51
N TYR A 106 -8.49 -16.58 8.79
CA TYR A 106 -8.84 -17.09 10.12
C TYR A 106 -8.73 -18.61 10.23
N HIS A 107 -8.41 -19.29 9.14
CA HIS A 107 -8.17 -20.73 9.16
C HIS A 107 -6.79 -21.06 9.75
N PRO A 108 -6.62 -22.20 10.43
CA PRO A 108 -5.31 -22.64 10.89
C PRO A 108 -4.39 -22.84 9.69
N MET A 109 -3.24 -22.16 9.70
CA MET A 109 -2.19 -22.36 8.70
C MET A 109 -1.51 -23.69 9.04
N SER A 110 -2.02 -24.79 8.46
CA SER A 110 -1.54 -26.18 8.52
C SER A 110 -0.74 -26.55 9.78
N LYS A 111 -1.39 -27.19 10.77
CA LYS A 111 -0.68 -27.82 11.89
C LYS A 111 0.27 -28.89 11.34
N ARG A 112 1.57 -28.61 11.37
CA ARG A 112 2.60 -29.63 11.13
C ARG A 112 2.47 -30.70 12.22
N VAL A 113 2.21 -31.93 11.78
CA VAL A 113 2.40 -33.24 12.43
C VAL A 113 2.29 -33.25 13.97
N LYS A 114 1.27 -33.91 14.52
CA LYS A 114 1.20 -34.22 15.95
C LYS A 114 2.32 -35.21 16.31
N LEU A 115 3.19 -34.82 17.24
CA LEU A 115 4.12 -35.73 17.90
C LEU A 115 3.36 -36.54 18.96
N LEU A 116 3.50 -37.86 18.95
CA LEU A 116 3.01 -38.73 20.01
C LEU A 116 3.89 -38.58 21.28
N GLU A 117 3.35 -38.94 22.44
CA GLU A 117 4.07 -38.89 23.74
C GLU A 117 5.34 -39.77 23.76
N ASP A 118 5.47 -40.72 22.82
CA ASP A 118 6.62 -41.60 22.66
C ASP A 118 7.68 -41.05 21.69
N GLY A 119 7.53 -39.82 21.21
CA GLY A 119 8.45 -39.17 20.28
C GLY A 119 8.33 -39.63 18.82
N ARG A 120 7.40 -40.53 18.49
CA ARG A 120 7.09 -40.89 17.11
C ARG A 120 6.14 -39.86 16.50
N ALA A 121 6.41 -39.46 15.27
CA ALA A 121 5.52 -38.61 14.49
C ALA A 121 4.38 -39.47 13.94
N ASP A 122 3.12 -39.14 14.28
CA ASP A 122 1.97 -39.78 13.65
C ASP A 122 1.70 -39.13 12.28
N PHE A 123 2.27 -39.72 11.24
CA PHE A 123 2.04 -39.29 9.86
C PHE A 123 0.67 -39.74 9.32
N ARG A 124 -0.08 -40.58 10.05
CA ARG A 124 -1.36 -41.17 9.60
C ARG A 124 -2.56 -40.27 9.89
N ASN A 125 -2.50 -39.47 10.96
CA ASN A 125 -3.56 -38.56 11.41
C ASN A 125 -3.16 -37.07 11.28
N ILE A 126 -2.68 -36.70 10.09
CA ILE A 126 -2.49 -35.28 9.76
C ILE A 126 -3.87 -34.77 9.33
N ASP A 127 -4.43 -33.80 10.07
CA ASP A 127 -5.62 -33.04 9.67
C ASP A 127 -5.27 -32.22 8.42
N ARG A 128 -5.22 -32.88 7.25
CA ARG A 128 -4.79 -32.29 5.97
C ARG A 128 -5.81 -31.33 5.40
N TYR A 129 -7.06 -31.48 5.80
CA TYR A 129 -8.18 -30.71 5.30
C TYR A 129 -8.73 -29.82 6.40
N ILE A 130 -9.03 -28.58 6.04
CA ILE A 130 -9.60 -27.60 6.96
C ILE A 130 -11.12 -27.68 6.80
N ASN A 131 -11.80 -28.25 7.78
CA ASN A 131 -13.26 -28.31 7.79
C ASN A 131 -13.82 -26.96 8.24
N VAL A 132 -14.83 -26.46 7.54
CA VAL A 132 -15.53 -25.21 7.85
C VAL A 132 -17.03 -25.44 7.91
N LYS A 133 -17.71 -24.68 8.76
CA LYS A 133 -19.17 -24.70 8.88
C LYS A 133 -19.83 -23.51 8.20
N VAL A 134 -21.10 -23.65 7.83
CA VAL A 134 -21.92 -22.53 7.35
C VAL A 134 -21.85 -21.38 8.35
N GLY A 135 -21.62 -20.17 7.86
CA GLY A 135 -21.49 -18.95 8.66
C GLY A 135 -20.11 -18.75 9.29
N GLU A 136 -19.16 -19.66 9.09
CA GLU A 136 -17.81 -19.51 9.62
C GLU A 136 -17.02 -18.44 8.85
N LYS A 137 -16.35 -17.55 9.59
CA LYS A 137 -15.54 -16.46 9.02
C LYS A 137 -14.21 -17.01 8.50
N LEU A 138 -13.99 -16.88 7.19
CA LEU A 138 -12.83 -17.42 6.50
C LEU A 138 -11.69 -16.41 6.39
N ALA A 139 -12.02 -15.18 5.99
CA ALA A 139 -11.04 -14.11 5.79
C ALA A 139 -11.65 -12.72 5.99
N THR A 140 -10.79 -11.74 6.28
CA THR A 140 -11.09 -10.31 6.21
C THR A 140 -10.09 -9.67 5.27
N LYS A 141 -10.57 -8.84 4.36
CA LYS A 141 -9.77 -8.08 3.40
C LYS A 141 -10.01 -6.59 3.59
N PHE A 142 -8.91 -5.85 3.56
CA PHE A 142 -8.90 -4.40 3.54
C PHE A 142 -8.21 -3.93 2.26
N GLU A 143 -8.89 -3.18 1.41
CA GLU A 143 -8.34 -2.69 0.13
C GLU A 143 -7.22 -1.65 0.29
N GLY A 144 -7.11 -1.04 1.48
CA GLY A 144 -6.23 0.10 1.73
C GLY A 144 -6.93 1.44 1.51
N ILE A 145 -6.27 2.53 1.91
CA ILE A 145 -6.76 3.91 1.75
C ILE A 145 -5.80 4.64 0.83
N PRO A 146 -6.24 5.21 -0.30
CA PRO A 146 -5.36 5.96 -1.18
C PRO A 146 -4.78 7.18 -0.47
N GLY A 147 -3.54 7.51 -0.78
CA GLY A 147 -2.92 8.74 -0.31
C GLY A 147 -3.50 9.99 -0.99
N VAL A 148 -3.22 11.15 -0.41
CA VAL A 148 -3.67 12.44 -0.95
C VAL A 148 -2.53 13.06 -1.75
N PRO A 149 -2.74 13.42 -3.03
CA PRO A 149 -1.71 14.08 -3.82
C PRO A 149 -1.32 15.44 -3.23
N GLY A 150 -0.05 15.77 -3.37
CA GLY A 150 0.52 17.07 -3.02
C GLY A 150 0.64 17.99 -4.22
N PHE A 151 1.27 19.14 -4.01
CA PHE A 151 1.59 20.12 -5.05
C PHE A 151 3.00 20.65 -4.82
N ASP A 152 3.81 20.75 -5.88
CA ASP A 152 5.10 21.43 -5.80
C ASP A 152 4.94 22.97 -5.76
N VAL A 153 6.06 23.69 -5.67
CA VAL A 153 6.07 25.17 -5.72
C VAL A 153 5.66 25.76 -7.08
N PHE A 154 5.70 24.96 -8.14
CA PHE A 154 5.28 25.35 -9.50
C PHE A 154 3.79 25.08 -9.75
N GLY A 155 3.10 24.42 -8.81
CA GLY A 155 1.70 24.04 -8.94
C GLY A 155 1.47 22.68 -9.62
N ASN A 156 2.52 21.92 -9.94
CA ASN A 156 2.36 20.58 -10.48
C ASN A 156 1.93 19.62 -9.37
N ILE A 157 1.14 18.62 -9.75
CA ILE A 157 0.68 17.57 -8.85
C ILE A 157 1.84 16.65 -8.50
N ILE A 158 2.08 16.46 -7.21
CA ILE A 158 2.98 15.42 -6.70
C ILE A 158 2.10 14.21 -6.35
N PRO A 159 2.16 13.10 -7.10
CA PRO A 159 1.33 11.94 -6.79
C PRO A 159 1.71 11.36 -5.42
N ALA A 160 0.69 10.92 -4.68
CA ALA A 160 0.94 10.18 -3.46
C ALA A 160 1.60 8.82 -3.78
N PRO A 161 2.44 8.29 -2.87
CA PRO A 161 2.99 6.95 -3.03
C PRO A 161 1.86 5.92 -3.27
N PRO A 162 2.04 5.00 -4.22
CA PRO A 162 1.03 3.99 -4.52
C PRO A 162 0.85 3.05 -3.33
N ILE A 163 -0.39 2.70 -3.03
CA ILE A 163 -0.70 1.69 -2.02
C ILE A 163 -0.62 0.27 -2.59
N LYS A 164 -0.21 -0.69 -1.76
CA LYS A 164 -0.30 -2.11 -2.09
C LYS A 164 -1.73 -2.59 -1.88
N LYS A 165 -2.39 -2.97 -2.97
CA LYS A 165 -3.72 -3.62 -2.91
C LYS A 165 -3.57 -5.13 -2.74
N PRO A 166 -4.26 -5.76 -1.77
CA PRO A 166 -4.20 -7.19 -1.61
C PRO A 166 -5.03 -7.89 -2.69
N LYS A 167 -4.55 -9.05 -3.12
CA LYS A 167 -5.29 -9.90 -4.06
C LYS A 167 -5.92 -11.05 -3.29
N LEU A 168 -7.23 -11.21 -3.46
CA LEU A 168 -7.97 -12.37 -2.97
C LEU A 168 -8.97 -12.80 -4.05
N VAL A 169 -8.85 -14.05 -4.49
CA VAL A 169 -9.75 -14.69 -5.45
C VAL A 169 -10.77 -15.50 -4.67
N ILE A 170 -12.04 -15.21 -4.90
CA ILE A 170 -13.16 -15.88 -4.24
C ILE A 170 -13.66 -17.00 -5.14
N GLY A 171 -13.69 -18.21 -4.60
CA GLY A 171 -14.31 -19.36 -5.25
C GLY A 171 -15.71 -19.63 -4.74
N ASN A 172 -16.16 -20.87 -4.91
CA ASN A 172 -17.52 -21.28 -4.60
C ASN A 172 -17.81 -21.34 -3.10
N HIS A 173 -19.10 -21.21 -2.78
CA HIS A 173 -19.68 -21.32 -1.43
C HIS A 173 -19.10 -20.33 -0.40
N ILE A 174 -18.85 -19.11 -0.86
CA ILE A 174 -18.38 -18.01 -0.03
C ILE A 174 -19.31 -16.81 -0.23
N GLU A 175 -19.74 -16.22 0.87
CA GLU A 175 -20.49 -14.98 0.91
C GLU A 175 -19.56 -13.84 1.32
N GLU A 176 -19.71 -12.69 0.67
CA GLU A 176 -19.00 -11.46 1.01
C GLU A 176 -19.92 -10.49 1.74
N LYS A 177 -19.43 -9.91 2.83
CA LYS A 177 -20.10 -8.86 3.58
C LYS A 177 -19.19 -7.64 3.72
N ASN A 178 -19.72 -6.47 3.38
CA ASN A 178 -19.04 -5.21 3.62
C ASN A 178 -19.34 -4.72 5.04
N VAL A 179 -18.30 -4.34 5.78
CA VAL A 179 -18.39 -3.85 7.16
C VAL A 179 -17.56 -2.58 7.27
N LEU A 180 -18.12 -1.56 7.93
CA LEU A 180 -17.38 -0.36 8.30
C LEU A 180 -16.92 -0.50 9.75
N GLU A 181 -15.62 -0.64 9.96
CA GLU A 181 -15.02 -0.76 11.29
C GLU A 181 -13.95 0.31 11.44
N GLU A 182 -14.04 1.14 12.50
CA GLU A 182 -13.09 2.25 12.76
C GLU A 182 -12.90 3.20 11.56
N GLY A 183 -13.94 3.40 10.73
CA GLY A 183 -13.88 4.22 9.53
C GLY A 183 -13.18 3.55 8.33
N LYS A 184 -12.79 2.29 8.44
CA LYS A 184 -12.23 1.48 7.35
C LYS A 184 -13.30 0.56 6.76
N ASN A 185 -13.36 0.52 5.44
CA ASN A 185 -14.25 -0.40 4.73
C ASN A 185 -13.54 -1.76 4.60
N LEU A 186 -14.08 -2.76 5.31
CA LEU A 186 -13.58 -4.13 5.35
C LEU A 186 -14.53 -5.04 4.57
N GLN A 187 -13.96 -6.00 3.85
CA GLN A 187 -14.69 -7.09 3.23
C GLN A 187 -14.47 -8.36 4.05
N GLU A 188 -15.53 -8.92 4.59
CA GLU A 188 -15.51 -10.17 5.34
C GLU A 188 -16.07 -11.31 4.49
N TYR A 189 -15.43 -12.47 4.57
CA TYR A 189 -15.79 -13.65 3.79
C TYR A 189 -16.23 -14.78 4.71
N PHE A 190 -17.41 -15.32 4.45
CA PHE A 190 -18.04 -16.38 5.25
C PHE A 190 -18.34 -17.61 4.40
N ALA A 191 -18.24 -18.80 4.98
CA ALA A 191 -18.64 -20.03 4.31
C ALA A 191 -20.17 -20.11 4.20
N THR A 192 -20.70 -20.46 3.02
CA THR A 192 -22.15 -20.67 2.82
C THR A 192 -22.55 -22.15 2.82
N SER A 193 -21.57 -23.05 2.89
CA SER A 193 -21.77 -24.50 3.00
C SER A 193 -20.83 -25.08 4.07
N ASN A 194 -21.27 -26.18 4.70
CA ASN A 194 -20.36 -27.04 5.45
C ASN A 194 -19.46 -27.76 4.45
N GLY A 195 -18.16 -27.85 4.71
CA GLY A 195 -17.27 -28.55 3.79
C GLY A 195 -15.79 -28.35 4.08
N VAL A 196 -14.97 -28.57 3.06
CA VAL A 196 -13.52 -28.35 3.10
C VAL A 196 -13.17 -26.99 2.51
N LEU A 197 -12.36 -26.22 3.23
CA LEU A 197 -11.76 -24.99 2.75
C LEU A 197 -10.47 -25.29 1.97
N PHE A 198 -10.47 -24.90 0.70
CA PHE A 198 -9.26 -24.79 -0.11
C PHE A 198 -8.80 -23.34 -0.09
N ALA A 199 -7.71 -23.09 0.65
CA ALA A 199 -7.09 -21.78 0.75
C ALA A 199 -5.67 -21.80 0.19
N THR A 200 -5.32 -20.75 -0.55
CA THR A 200 -3.94 -20.38 -0.89
C THR A 200 -3.66 -18.99 -0.32
N GLU A 201 -2.45 -18.47 -0.51
CA GLU A 201 -2.11 -17.10 -0.10
C GLU A 201 -3.01 -16.02 -0.74
N VAL A 202 -3.65 -16.33 -1.87
CA VAL A 202 -4.42 -15.38 -2.67
C VAL A 202 -5.79 -15.89 -3.09
N SER A 203 -6.26 -17.03 -2.58
CA SER A 203 -7.57 -17.58 -2.95
C SER A 203 -8.22 -18.36 -1.84
N ILE A 204 -9.54 -18.31 -1.76
CA ILE A 204 -10.35 -19.15 -0.87
C ILE A 204 -11.53 -19.74 -1.63
N THR A 205 -11.81 -21.01 -1.39
CA THR A 205 -12.94 -21.75 -1.98
C THR A 205 -13.43 -22.77 -0.96
N VAL A 206 -14.74 -22.91 -0.80
CA VAL A 206 -15.31 -23.97 0.03
C VAL A 206 -15.96 -25.02 -0.88
N SER A 207 -15.66 -26.29 -0.61
CA SER A 207 -16.27 -27.44 -1.29
C SER A 207 -17.09 -28.26 -0.30
N PRO A 208 -18.40 -28.47 -0.52
CA PRO A 208 -19.24 -29.34 0.31
C PRO A 208 -18.80 -30.81 0.30
N GLU A 209 -18.04 -31.19 -0.72
CA GLU A 209 -17.55 -32.55 -0.94
C GLU A 209 -16.02 -32.55 -1.00
N LEU A 210 -15.42 -33.55 -0.36
CA LEU A 210 -14.00 -33.82 -0.43
C LEU A 210 -13.73 -34.78 -1.60
N GLN A 211 -13.15 -34.27 -2.69
CA GLN A 211 -12.77 -35.11 -3.83
C GLN A 211 -11.30 -35.50 -3.75
N ILE A 212 -11.04 -36.80 -3.85
CA ILE A 212 -9.70 -37.40 -3.82
C ILE A 212 -9.46 -38.04 -5.17
N ALA A 213 -8.55 -37.45 -5.95
CA ALA A 213 -8.30 -37.87 -7.32
C ALA A 213 -7.60 -39.23 -7.45
N GLY A 214 -6.92 -39.69 -6.40
CA GLY A 214 -6.14 -40.92 -6.39
C GLY A 214 -6.53 -41.90 -5.29
N ASN A 215 -5.60 -42.80 -4.97
CA ASN A 215 -5.81 -43.82 -3.94
C ASN A 215 -5.71 -43.24 -2.53
N VAL A 216 -6.49 -43.78 -1.60
CA VAL A 216 -6.37 -43.48 -0.17
C VAL A 216 -5.49 -44.55 0.47
N GLY A 217 -4.27 -44.16 0.81
CA GLY A 217 -3.22 -45.05 1.28
C GLY A 217 -2.42 -44.48 2.43
N LEU A 218 -1.28 -45.11 2.72
CA LEU A 218 -0.29 -44.61 3.68
C LEU A 218 0.18 -43.17 3.38
N SER A 219 0.20 -42.80 2.10
CA SER A 219 0.58 -41.46 1.65
C SER A 219 -0.52 -40.41 1.87
N THR A 220 -1.79 -40.82 1.95
CA THR A 220 -2.95 -39.94 2.16
C THR A 220 -3.29 -39.81 3.64
N GLY A 221 -3.09 -40.90 4.40
CA GLY A 221 -3.52 -41.01 5.79
C GLY A 221 -4.99 -41.42 5.91
N ASN A 222 -5.44 -41.61 7.14
CA ASN A 222 -6.86 -41.82 7.40
C ASN A 222 -7.61 -40.50 7.16
N ILE A 223 -8.84 -40.61 6.68
CA ILE A 223 -9.64 -39.45 6.29
C ILE A 223 -10.86 -39.42 7.17
N GLN A 224 -10.99 -38.33 7.91
CA GLN A 224 -12.18 -38.04 8.70
C GLN A 224 -12.75 -36.72 8.22
N PHE A 225 -13.94 -36.76 7.62
CA PHE A 225 -14.55 -35.57 7.00
C PHE A 225 -16.03 -35.45 7.31
N ASP A 226 -16.43 -34.27 7.78
CA ASP A 226 -17.84 -33.96 8.03
C ASP A 226 -18.55 -33.52 6.76
N GLY A 227 -18.84 -34.48 5.89
CA GLY A 227 -19.53 -34.27 4.61
C GLY A 227 -19.39 -35.47 3.68
N ASN A 228 -19.58 -35.23 2.37
CA ASN A 228 -19.42 -36.29 1.36
C ASN A 228 -17.94 -36.43 0.97
N VAL A 229 -17.43 -37.67 0.87
CA VAL A 229 -16.08 -37.96 0.38
C VAL A 229 -16.19 -38.78 -0.90
N ILE A 230 -15.57 -38.28 -1.97
CA ILE A 230 -15.54 -38.93 -3.28
C ILE A 230 -14.11 -39.37 -3.56
N VAL A 231 -13.86 -40.68 -3.51
CA VAL A 231 -12.57 -41.27 -3.86
C VAL A 231 -12.65 -41.78 -5.30
N ARG A 232 -11.81 -41.23 -6.19
CA ARG A 232 -11.72 -41.66 -7.60
C ARG A 232 -10.74 -42.83 -7.82
N GLY A 233 -9.91 -43.15 -6.82
CA GLY A 233 -9.03 -44.31 -6.80
C GLY A 233 -9.50 -45.41 -5.83
N ASP A 234 -8.57 -46.27 -5.46
CA ASP A 234 -8.80 -47.36 -4.50
C ASP A 234 -8.46 -46.94 -3.06
N VAL A 235 -9.16 -47.49 -2.08
CA VAL A 235 -8.77 -47.41 -0.66
C VAL A 235 -7.87 -48.61 -0.37
N GLU A 236 -6.60 -48.34 -0.08
CA GLU A 236 -5.59 -49.37 0.20
C GLU A 236 -5.88 -50.10 1.52
N PRO A 237 -5.48 -51.38 1.65
CA PRO A 237 -5.65 -52.12 2.88
C PRO A 237 -5.01 -51.42 4.09
N GLY A 238 -5.80 -51.22 5.15
CA GLY A 238 -5.35 -50.56 6.38
C GLY A 238 -5.63 -49.05 6.46
N SER A 239 -6.19 -48.45 5.40
CA SER A 239 -6.67 -47.06 5.40
C SER A 239 -8.15 -46.99 5.80
N VAL A 240 -8.52 -45.94 6.52
CA VAL A 240 -9.91 -45.69 6.96
C VAL A 240 -10.41 -44.37 6.37
N VAL A 241 -11.62 -44.39 5.81
CA VAL A 241 -12.37 -43.20 5.38
C VAL A 241 -13.66 -43.13 6.19
N GLU A 242 -13.71 -42.22 7.14
CA GLU A 242 -14.88 -41.88 7.94
C GLU A 242 -15.50 -40.59 7.40
N CYS A 243 -16.79 -40.65 7.07
CA CYS A 243 -17.53 -39.46 6.70
C CYS A 243 -18.95 -39.50 7.24
N THR A 244 -19.51 -38.33 7.55
CA THR A 244 -20.88 -38.18 8.09
C THR A 244 -21.93 -37.89 7.02
N GLY A 245 -21.50 -37.73 5.75
CA GLY A 245 -22.38 -37.50 4.61
C GLY A 245 -23.13 -38.75 4.12
N PHE A 246 -24.09 -38.55 3.21
CA PHE A 246 -24.97 -39.61 2.70
C PHE A 246 -24.27 -40.56 1.71
N ALA A 247 -23.15 -40.15 1.12
CA ALA A 247 -22.44 -40.93 0.10
C ALA A 247 -20.95 -41.07 0.45
N CYS A 248 -20.60 -42.16 1.12
CA CYS A 248 -19.25 -42.71 1.07
C CYS A 248 -19.16 -43.67 -0.13
N SER A 249 -19.19 -43.14 -1.34
CA SER A 249 -19.21 -43.96 -2.56
C SER A 249 -17.79 -44.20 -3.08
N LEU A 250 -17.31 -45.44 -2.97
CA LEU A 250 -16.15 -45.96 -3.70
C LEU A 250 -16.54 -46.18 -5.17
N TRP A 251 -16.05 -45.33 -6.07
CA TRP A 251 -16.21 -45.57 -7.51
C TRP A 251 -15.18 -46.60 -7.98
N LYS A 252 -15.52 -47.89 -7.90
CA LYS A 252 -14.80 -48.91 -8.66
C LYS A 252 -15.19 -48.81 -10.13
N PHE A 253 -14.29 -48.29 -10.96
CA PHE A 253 -14.33 -48.57 -12.40
C PHE A 253 -14.18 -50.09 -12.57
N ARG A 254 -15.30 -50.78 -12.84
CA ARG A 254 -15.22 -52.09 -13.48
C ARG A 254 -14.71 -51.83 -14.90
N LYS A 255 -13.47 -52.27 -15.16
CA LYS A 255 -12.96 -52.42 -16.53
C LYS A 255 -13.87 -53.33 -17.34
#